data_AF-A0AB74J9Z8-F1
#
_entry.id   AF-A0AB74J9Z8-F1
#
_cell.length_a   1.000
_cell.length_b   1.000
_cell.length_c   1.000
_cell.angle_alpha   90.00
_cell.angle_beta   90.00
_cell.angle_gamma   90.00
#
_symmetry.space_group_name_H-M   'P 1'
#
loop_
_entity.id
_entity.type
_entity.pdbx_description
1 polymer ?
#
loop_
_entity_poly.entity_id
_entity_poly.type
_entity_poly.pdbx_seq_one_letter_code
_entity_poly.pdbx_strand_id
1 'polypeptide(L)'
;MQITSTTFSSLTTRFCKGLHTSSKCRLNCRVSSSGASISVRRTIHASSPPQLMKRKEPSSVAQASATKRSRARLEVPDYHLSPSVRDEKTSDAIWPAPEAQMKQARDIILECARSQKRTIIVPDKDADGLSSGVILHRTLVLLGLNPELIRVHLLSKGQTIHHEHEREAMAALSPDYIFVLDQGSRKSGPLIAAPHTGLVIDHHHATPEDFPEGSAFCTANQSPPVVTSALLTYLLCEPLHAGVSDRTDWLCVVGTHGDLGTTLKWEDPFPDMSATLKKYTKKALNDVVSYVNAPRRTATYDVSSAFDALLSAEHPKDVLKHSRLLAARQEVNAEVERCTHTAPRFSQDGKVAVFKIKSEAQVHPVIATRWAGHLQSKALEIVMVANEGYLPGKVNFSCRVPRCAKARDPSVDIIQSLKAYASLKPVKDEDDDNDGGLPDQHEIPLLERLGDDFARGHVQASGGIVDVDQFEELMRLMRVGEKKEKKQGASPQKGKKPIDAGQSNKLTSYFGKKSA
;
A
#
# COMPACT_ATOMS: atom_id res chain seq x y z
N MET A 1 11.11 24.29 -72.15
CA MET A 1 11.69 25.64 -71.96
C MET A 1 13.00 25.49 -71.20
N GLN A 2 13.93 26.44 -71.35
CA GLN A 2 15.28 26.42 -70.76
C GLN A 2 15.37 27.37 -69.55
N ILE A 3 16.62 27.67 -69.10
CA ILE A 3 17.04 28.68 -68.11
C ILE A 3 16.90 28.15 -66.66
N THR A 4 17.94 27.71 -65.92
CA THR A 4 19.29 28.28 -65.54
C THR A 4 19.20 29.51 -64.64
N SER A 5 19.99 29.73 -63.58
CA SER A 5 21.09 28.97 -62.92
C SER A 5 20.99 29.27 -61.38
N THR A 6 21.98 29.23 -60.46
CA THR A 6 23.46 29.17 -60.48
C THR A 6 23.98 28.57 -59.16
N THR A 7 25.24 28.13 -59.13
CA THR A 7 25.98 27.73 -57.92
C THR A 7 26.59 28.92 -57.16
N PHE A 8 26.99 28.70 -55.90
CA PHE A 8 28.21 29.33 -55.36
C PHE A 8 28.98 28.35 -54.46
N SER A 9 30.27 28.60 -54.25
CA SER A 9 31.23 27.60 -53.75
C SER A 9 31.88 27.95 -52.40
N SER A 10 32.12 26.89 -51.62
CA SER A 10 33.18 26.65 -50.61
C SER A 10 34.05 27.80 -50.07
N LEU A 11 34.42 27.69 -48.78
CA LEU A 11 35.84 27.80 -48.40
C LEU A 11 36.17 26.96 -47.15
N THR A 12 37.43 26.52 -47.09
CA THR A 12 37.94 25.49 -46.16
C THR A 12 38.87 26.10 -45.13
N THR A 13 38.88 25.61 -43.88
CA THR A 13 40.06 25.69 -42.99
C THR A 13 40.10 24.45 -42.07
N ARG A 14 41.32 23.98 -41.76
CA ARG A 14 41.63 22.87 -40.83
C ARG A 14 42.71 23.34 -39.83
N PHE A 15 42.95 22.51 -38.82
CA PHE A 15 44.01 22.63 -37.78
C PHE A 15 43.75 23.71 -36.71
N CYS A 16 44.30 23.61 -35.48
CA CYS A 16 45.39 22.72 -35.04
C CYS A 16 45.13 21.98 -33.70
N LYS A 17 46.05 21.07 -33.34
CA LYS A 17 46.08 20.32 -32.06
C LYS A 17 46.83 21.12 -30.97
N GLY A 18 46.58 20.80 -29.69
CA GLY A 18 47.46 21.18 -28.59
C GLY A 18 47.11 20.45 -27.28
N LEU A 19 48.09 19.78 -26.66
CA LEU A 19 48.01 19.28 -25.27
C LEU A 19 48.92 20.14 -24.38
N HIS A 20 48.53 20.39 -23.12
CA HIS A 20 49.33 19.92 -21.96
C HIS A 20 48.73 20.22 -20.57
N THR A 21 48.70 19.15 -19.77
CA THR A 21 49.01 19.03 -18.32
C THR A 21 48.91 20.22 -17.33
N SER A 22 48.24 19.93 -16.21
CA SER A 22 48.64 20.26 -14.82
C SER A 22 48.66 21.72 -14.35
N SER A 23 47.93 21.99 -13.25
CA SER A 23 48.56 22.13 -11.91
C SER A 23 47.55 22.33 -10.76
N LYS A 24 47.94 21.95 -9.55
CA LYS A 24 47.21 22.26 -8.31
C LYS A 24 47.53 23.68 -7.85
N CYS A 25 46.53 24.43 -7.39
CA CYS A 25 46.76 25.47 -6.38
C CYS A 25 45.55 25.63 -5.46
N ARG A 26 45.82 25.68 -4.14
CA ARG A 26 44.90 26.21 -3.13
C ARG A 26 45.28 27.68 -2.93
N LEU A 27 44.33 28.60 -2.89
CA LEU A 27 44.53 29.89 -2.22
C LEU A 27 43.37 30.18 -1.28
N ASN A 28 43.69 30.62 -0.06
CA ASN A 28 42.72 31.19 0.87
C ASN A 28 42.60 32.69 0.58
N CYS A 29 41.39 33.20 0.40
CA CYS A 29 41.12 34.64 0.50
C CYS A 29 40.30 34.90 1.77
N ARG A 30 40.97 35.36 2.84
CA ARG A 30 40.29 36.10 3.91
C ARG A 30 39.98 37.50 3.40
N VAL A 31 38.74 37.95 3.58
CA VAL A 31 38.40 39.38 3.54
C VAL A 31 37.80 39.73 4.89
N SER A 32 38.55 40.52 5.67
CA SER A 32 38.04 41.13 6.89
C SER A 32 37.42 42.47 6.53
N SER A 33 36.21 42.75 7.02
CA SER A 33 35.70 44.11 7.16
C SER A 33 35.05 44.26 8.54
N SER A 34 35.30 45.40 9.18
CA SER A 34 34.94 45.65 10.57
C SER A 34 33.86 46.72 10.66
N GLY A 35 32.72 46.39 11.27
CA GLY A 35 31.65 47.33 11.59
C GLY A 35 30.98 46.91 12.90
N ALA A 36 31.15 47.72 13.95
CA ALA A 36 30.62 47.41 15.28
C ALA A 36 29.43 48.31 15.61
N SER A 37 28.37 47.75 16.20
CA SER A 37 27.39 48.51 16.98
C SER A 37 26.63 47.65 18.00
N ILE A 38 26.92 47.95 19.27
CA ILE A 38 25.99 48.02 20.42
C ILE A 38 25.03 46.84 20.64
N SER A 39 25.29 46.11 21.73
CA SER A 39 24.39 45.09 22.29
C SER A 39 23.28 45.71 23.15
N VAL A 40 22.04 45.30 22.94
CA VAL A 40 20.96 45.41 23.94
C VAL A 40 20.38 44.01 24.20
N ARG A 41 20.76 43.40 25.33
CA ARG A 41 20.13 42.17 25.83
C ARG A 41 18.85 42.52 26.58
N ARG A 42 17.73 41.86 26.25
CA ARG A 42 16.58 41.74 27.16
C ARG A 42 16.41 40.28 27.58
N THR A 43 16.68 40.01 28.86
CA THR A 43 16.41 38.73 29.51
C THR A 43 14.94 38.68 29.93
N ILE A 44 14.26 37.56 29.69
CA ILE A 44 12.98 37.24 30.33
C ILE A 44 13.12 35.87 30.98
N HIS A 45 12.74 35.76 32.25
CA HIS A 45 12.82 34.53 33.02
C HIS A 45 11.59 33.64 32.78
N ALA A 46 11.82 32.32 32.73
CA ALA A 46 10.83 31.30 33.04
C ALA A 46 11.50 30.28 33.97
N SER A 47 10.84 29.93 35.08
CA SER A 47 11.47 29.28 36.23
C SER A 47 11.11 27.80 36.40
N SER A 48 12.10 26.92 36.47
CA SER A 48 11.93 25.52 36.84
C SER A 48 11.74 25.33 38.36
N PRO A 49 10.80 24.49 38.82
CA PRO A 49 10.73 24.05 40.22
C PRO A 49 11.91 23.12 40.60
N PRO A 50 12.24 22.99 41.91
CA PRO A 50 13.50 22.40 42.35
C PRO A 50 13.50 20.86 42.45
N GLN A 51 14.70 20.28 42.31
CA GLN A 51 14.98 18.90 42.75
C GLN A 51 15.01 18.83 44.28
N LEU A 52 14.47 17.74 44.84
CA LEU A 52 14.53 17.45 46.29
C LEU A 52 15.04 16.03 46.51
N MET A 53 16.30 15.91 46.97
CA MET A 53 16.86 14.62 47.40
C MET A 53 16.38 14.26 48.81
N LYS A 54 15.99 13.00 49.04
CA LYS A 54 16.04 12.39 50.39
C LYS A 54 16.07 10.85 50.35
N ARG A 55 17.10 10.31 51.03
CA ARG A 55 17.32 8.95 51.59
C ARG A 55 16.65 7.71 50.96
N LYS A 56 17.49 6.71 50.68
CA LYS A 56 17.15 5.29 50.89
C LYS A 56 17.04 5.00 52.40
N GLU A 57 16.15 4.10 52.78
CA GLU A 57 16.47 2.84 53.48
C GLU A 57 15.25 1.87 53.42
N PRO A 58 15.39 0.55 53.67
CA PRO A 58 14.44 -0.45 53.19
C PRO A 58 13.36 -0.86 54.20
N SER A 59 12.22 -1.34 53.69
CA SER A 59 11.27 -2.15 54.46
C SER A 59 10.76 -3.33 53.62
N SER A 60 11.09 -4.55 54.03
CA SER A 60 10.68 -5.79 53.36
C SER A 60 9.31 -6.29 53.83
N VAL A 61 8.33 -6.36 52.92
CA VAL A 61 7.30 -7.42 52.93
C VAL A 61 7.07 -7.85 51.48
N ALA A 62 7.18 -9.14 51.20
CA ALA A 62 6.86 -9.68 49.88
C ALA A 62 5.35 -9.86 49.73
N GLN A 63 4.70 -9.05 48.90
CA GLN A 63 3.42 -9.41 48.29
C GLN A 63 3.66 -9.87 46.86
N ALA A 64 3.44 -11.16 46.60
CA ALA A 64 3.58 -11.74 45.28
C ALA A 64 2.47 -11.19 44.35
N SER A 65 2.79 -10.15 43.59
CA SER A 65 1.88 -9.62 42.56
C SER A 65 1.59 -10.72 41.55
N ALA A 66 0.36 -11.23 41.54
CA ALA A 66 -0.05 -12.33 40.67
C ALA A 66 0.34 -12.02 39.22
N THR A 67 1.18 -12.87 38.65
CA THR A 67 1.77 -12.62 37.33
C THR A 67 0.66 -12.52 36.29
N LYS A 68 0.57 -11.37 35.62
CA LYS A 68 -0.23 -11.24 34.40
C LYS A 68 0.35 -12.23 33.40
N ARG A 69 -0.25 -13.42 33.28
CA ARG A 69 0.07 -14.39 32.23
C ARG A 69 0.03 -13.65 30.90
N SER A 70 1.19 -13.43 30.31
CA SER A 70 1.29 -13.08 28.90
C SER A 70 0.56 -14.19 28.15
N ARG A 71 -0.56 -13.87 27.49
CA ARG A 71 -1.17 -14.81 26.54
C ARG A 71 -0.09 -15.16 25.54
N ALA A 72 0.13 -16.46 25.32
CA ALA A 72 1.08 -16.93 24.33
C ALA A 72 0.83 -16.18 23.01
N ARG A 73 1.87 -15.57 22.47
CA ARG A 73 1.80 -14.92 21.15
C ARG A 73 1.51 -16.06 20.17
N LEU A 74 0.41 -15.95 19.42
CA LEU A 74 0.16 -16.88 18.32
C LEU A 74 1.36 -16.76 17.37
N GLU A 75 2.09 -17.86 17.22
CA GLU A 75 3.19 -17.95 16.28
C GLU A 75 2.60 -18.11 14.89
N VAL A 76 3.00 -17.22 14.00
CA VAL A 76 2.70 -17.25 12.57
C VAL A 76 4.07 -17.33 11.91
N PRO A 77 4.31 -18.26 10.97
CA PRO A 77 5.59 -18.35 10.27
C PRO A 77 6.02 -17.01 9.66
N ASP A 78 7.33 -16.76 9.66
CA ASP A 78 7.90 -15.60 8.99
C ASP A 78 7.66 -15.70 7.47
N TYR A 79 7.36 -14.57 6.82
CA TYR A 79 6.85 -14.56 5.44
C TYR A 79 7.78 -15.23 4.41
N HIS A 80 9.11 -15.14 4.60
CA HIS A 80 10.09 -15.77 3.73
C HIS A 80 10.06 -17.30 3.77
N LEU A 81 9.51 -17.91 4.84
CA LEU A 81 9.33 -19.36 4.99
C LEU A 81 8.08 -19.90 4.26
N SER A 82 7.42 -19.08 3.42
CA SER A 82 6.31 -19.54 2.58
C SER A 82 6.84 -20.57 1.56
N PRO A 83 6.34 -21.82 1.54
CA PRO A 83 6.91 -22.87 0.70
C PRO A 83 6.90 -22.53 -0.80
N SER A 84 8.07 -22.52 -1.44
CA SER A 84 8.19 -22.20 -2.86
C SER A 84 7.67 -23.29 -3.79
N VAL A 85 7.00 -22.87 -4.85
CA VAL A 85 6.69 -23.72 -6.02
C VAL A 85 8.00 -24.10 -6.73
N ARG A 86 8.07 -25.31 -7.28
CA ARG A 86 9.24 -25.83 -8.00
C ARG A 86 8.88 -26.20 -9.43
N ASP A 87 9.84 -26.07 -10.34
CA ASP A 87 9.72 -26.55 -11.71
C ASP A 87 9.68 -28.08 -11.75
N GLU A 88 8.73 -28.65 -12.50
CA GLU A 88 8.52 -30.11 -12.55
C GLU A 88 9.67 -30.89 -13.20
N LYS A 89 10.53 -30.22 -13.97
CA LYS A 89 11.62 -30.84 -14.76
C LYS A 89 12.98 -30.63 -14.12
N THR A 90 13.26 -29.44 -13.58
CA THR A 90 14.55 -29.13 -12.95
C THR A 90 14.53 -29.28 -11.42
N SER A 91 13.35 -29.26 -10.80
CA SER A 91 13.15 -29.16 -9.34
C SER A 91 13.67 -27.86 -8.70
N ASP A 92 14.13 -26.87 -9.47
CA ASP A 92 14.50 -25.55 -8.97
C ASP A 92 13.28 -24.77 -8.47
N ALA A 93 13.49 -23.80 -7.58
CA ALA A 93 12.41 -22.93 -7.11
C ALA A 93 12.03 -21.90 -8.19
N ILE A 94 10.72 -21.77 -8.48
CA ILE A 94 10.21 -20.77 -9.43
C ILE A 94 10.09 -19.43 -8.68
N TRP A 95 11.18 -18.67 -8.59
CA TRP A 95 11.25 -17.43 -7.82
C TRP A 95 12.26 -16.44 -8.47
N PRO A 96 11.99 -15.11 -8.49
CA PRO A 96 10.83 -14.40 -7.93
C PRO A 96 9.57 -14.47 -8.81
N ALA A 97 9.72 -14.92 -10.06
CA ALA A 97 8.70 -15.17 -11.06
C ALA A 97 9.24 -16.22 -12.06
N PRO A 98 8.43 -16.81 -12.96
CA PRO A 98 8.92 -17.76 -13.97
C PRO A 98 10.04 -17.16 -14.84
N GLU A 99 11.16 -17.87 -15.00
CA GLU A 99 12.37 -17.32 -15.66
C GLU A 99 12.12 -16.90 -17.12
N ALA A 100 11.18 -17.55 -17.82
CA ALA A 100 10.76 -17.10 -19.16
C ALA A 100 10.16 -15.69 -19.15
N GLN A 101 9.33 -15.36 -18.15
CA GLN A 101 8.78 -14.01 -17.96
C GLN A 101 9.87 -13.03 -17.51
N MET A 102 10.75 -13.45 -16.59
CA MET A 102 11.88 -12.63 -16.12
C MET A 102 12.81 -12.24 -17.29
N LYS A 103 13.12 -13.19 -18.16
CA LYS A 103 13.90 -12.94 -19.38
C LYS A 103 13.16 -12.02 -20.35
N GLN A 104 11.90 -12.31 -20.67
CA GLN A 104 11.11 -11.50 -21.61
C GLN A 104 10.98 -10.05 -21.14
N ALA A 105 10.72 -9.82 -19.85
CA ALA A 105 10.68 -8.49 -19.26
C ALA A 105 12.02 -7.75 -19.37
N ARG A 106 13.14 -8.43 -19.06
CA ARG A 106 14.50 -7.88 -19.23
C ARG A 106 14.81 -7.51 -20.69
N ASP A 107 14.45 -8.38 -21.64
CA ASP A 107 14.64 -8.13 -23.07
C ASP A 107 13.84 -6.89 -23.53
N ILE A 108 12.58 -6.74 -23.09
CA ILE A 108 11.73 -5.57 -23.41
C ILE A 108 12.28 -4.28 -22.81
N ILE A 109 12.77 -4.30 -21.56
CA ILE A 109 13.38 -3.13 -20.89
C ILE A 109 14.65 -2.68 -21.63
N LEU A 110 15.51 -3.64 -22.02
CA LEU A 110 16.72 -3.35 -22.80
C LEU A 110 16.39 -2.79 -24.18
N GLU A 111 15.39 -3.35 -24.87
CA GLU A 111 15.02 -2.90 -26.21
C GLU A 111 14.35 -1.52 -26.21
N CYS A 112 13.48 -1.25 -25.23
CA CYS A 112 12.93 0.08 -24.97
C CYS A 112 14.04 1.15 -24.90
N ALA A 113 15.08 0.91 -24.07
CA ALA A 113 16.18 1.87 -23.91
C ALA A 113 17.02 2.05 -25.18
N ARG A 114 17.26 0.98 -25.96
CA ARG A 114 17.95 1.07 -27.27
C ARG A 114 17.15 1.83 -28.32
N SER A 115 15.82 1.68 -28.30
CA SER A 115 14.93 2.19 -29.34
C SER A 115 14.88 3.72 -29.45
N GLN A 116 15.15 4.44 -28.36
CA GLN A 116 14.97 5.90 -28.24
C GLN A 116 13.58 6.37 -28.68
N LYS A 117 12.55 5.64 -28.27
CA LYS A 117 11.13 5.89 -28.56
C LYS A 117 10.35 6.43 -27.35
N ARG A 118 9.11 6.88 -27.56
CA ARG A 118 8.26 7.42 -26.48
C ARG A 118 7.80 6.30 -25.56
N THR A 119 8.00 6.48 -24.26
CA THR A 119 7.74 5.46 -23.25
C THR A 119 6.87 6.05 -22.15
N ILE A 120 5.76 5.38 -21.82
CA ILE A 120 4.97 5.69 -20.62
C ILE A 120 5.20 4.65 -19.53
N ILE A 121 5.31 5.11 -18.29
CA ILE A 121 5.36 4.29 -17.08
C ILE A 121 4.07 4.54 -16.29
N VAL A 122 3.38 3.49 -15.89
CA VAL A 122 2.01 3.52 -15.35
C VAL A 122 1.96 2.81 -13.98
N PRO A 123 2.54 3.40 -12.93
CA PRO A 123 2.61 2.79 -11.61
C PRO A 123 1.28 2.89 -10.86
N ASP A 124 1.00 1.95 -9.94
CA ASP A 124 -0.03 2.24 -8.95
C ASP A 124 0.40 3.34 -7.97
N LYS A 125 -0.62 4.01 -7.44
CA LYS A 125 -0.59 5.22 -6.63
C LYS A 125 0.00 5.12 -5.22
N ASP A 126 0.50 3.96 -4.75
CA ASP A 126 1.13 3.82 -3.41
C ASP A 126 2.64 3.51 -3.38
N ALA A 127 3.13 3.12 -2.21
CA ALA A 127 4.57 3.00 -1.98
C ALA A 127 5.23 1.93 -2.85
N ASP A 128 4.53 0.86 -3.24
CA ASP A 128 5.14 -0.19 -4.05
C ASP A 128 5.14 0.19 -5.54
N GLY A 129 3.97 0.43 -6.14
CA GLY A 129 3.83 0.97 -7.50
C GLY A 129 4.68 2.21 -7.78
N LEU A 130 4.62 3.26 -6.94
CA LEU A 130 5.43 4.47 -7.17
C LEU A 130 6.94 4.19 -7.03
N SER A 131 7.35 3.28 -6.15
CA SER A 131 8.76 2.87 -6.05
C SER A 131 9.19 2.07 -7.29
N SER A 132 8.37 1.11 -7.74
CA SER A 132 8.58 0.37 -9.00
C SER A 132 8.74 1.34 -10.18
N GLY A 133 7.85 2.33 -10.31
CA GLY A 133 7.92 3.35 -11.36
C GLY A 133 9.23 4.15 -11.35
N VAL A 134 9.73 4.55 -10.18
CA VAL A 134 11.01 5.27 -10.07
C VAL A 134 12.21 4.33 -10.23
N ILE A 135 12.14 3.06 -9.83
CA ILE A 135 13.16 2.04 -10.13
C ILE A 135 13.30 1.89 -11.66
N LEU A 136 12.19 1.63 -12.37
CA LEU A 136 12.21 1.45 -13.81
C LEU A 136 12.66 2.71 -14.55
N HIS A 137 12.14 3.89 -14.18
CA HIS A 137 12.58 5.16 -14.75
C HIS A 137 14.10 5.36 -14.60
N ARG A 138 14.65 5.10 -13.41
CA ARG A 138 16.10 5.24 -13.17
C ARG A 138 16.90 4.23 -14.00
N THR A 139 16.41 3.00 -14.14
CA THR A 139 17.03 1.97 -14.98
C THR A 139 17.03 2.35 -16.46
N LEU A 140 15.91 2.80 -17.03
CA LEU A 140 15.83 3.21 -18.44
C LEU A 140 16.79 4.37 -18.75
N VAL A 141 16.91 5.35 -17.85
CA VAL A 141 17.86 6.46 -17.99
C VAL A 141 19.32 6.00 -17.85
N LEU A 142 19.61 5.06 -16.95
CA LEU A 142 20.95 4.43 -16.84
C LEU A 142 21.32 3.62 -18.08
N LEU A 143 20.35 2.96 -18.71
CA LEU A 143 20.50 2.26 -19.99
C LEU A 143 20.56 3.21 -21.20
N GLY A 144 20.45 4.53 -20.99
CA GLY A 144 20.66 5.55 -22.01
C GLY A 144 19.40 6.07 -22.71
N LEU A 145 18.19 5.73 -22.26
CA LEU A 145 16.97 6.36 -22.78
C LEU A 145 16.95 7.85 -22.40
N ASN A 146 16.75 8.75 -23.38
CA ASN A 146 16.58 10.17 -23.09
C ASN A 146 15.39 10.38 -22.13
N PRO A 147 15.59 10.99 -20.93
CA PRO A 147 14.49 11.30 -20.00
C PRO A 147 13.32 12.06 -20.63
N GLU A 148 13.58 12.91 -21.64
CA GLU A 148 12.54 13.67 -22.35
C GLU A 148 11.56 12.80 -23.16
N LEU A 149 11.90 11.53 -23.41
CA LEU A 149 11.03 10.53 -24.05
C LEU A 149 10.18 9.73 -23.05
N ILE A 150 10.52 9.80 -21.75
CA ILE A 150 9.80 9.12 -20.68
C ILE A 150 8.66 10.03 -20.20
N ARG A 151 7.46 9.48 -20.08
CA ARG A 151 6.31 10.09 -19.41
C ARG A 151 5.80 9.15 -18.33
N VAL A 152 5.11 9.70 -17.35
CA VAL A 152 4.54 8.92 -16.25
C VAL A 152 3.05 9.22 -16.20
N HIS A 153 2.24 8.17 -16.30
CA HIS A 153 0.79 8.26 -16.26
C HIS A 153 0.30 7.85 -14.87
N LEU A 154 -0.23 8.82 -14.11
CA LEU A 154 -0.70 8.61 -12.74
C LEU A 154 -2.23 8.62 -12.72
N LEU A 155 -2.81 7.51 -12.30
CA LEU A 155 -4.26 7.28 -12.35
C LEU A 155 -5.06 8.30 -11.52
N SER A 156 -6.26 8.60 -12.01
CA SER A 156 -7.25 9.49 -11.40
C SER A 156 -7.87 8.90 -10.13
N LYS A 157 -8.52 9.75 -9.30
CA LYS A 157 -9.09 9.34 -8.01
C LYS A 157 -10.13 8.23 -8.18
N GLY A 158 -9.79 7.03 -7.69
CA GLY A 158 -10.69 5.87 -7.68
C GLY A 158 -10.69 5.03 -8.97
N GLN A 159 -9.83 5.36 -9.93
CA GLN A 159 -9.79 4.72 -11.26
C GLN A 159 -8.69 3.65 -11.35
N THR A 160 -8.69 2.90 -12.45
CA THR A 160 -7.71 1.86 -12.80
C THR A 160 -7.40 1.93 -14.29
N ILE A 161 -6.26 1.38 -14.75
CA ILE A 161 -5.86 1.38 -16.18
C ILE A 161 -6.92 0.81 -17.14
N HIS A 162 -7.87 0.01 -16.63
CA HIS A 162 -8.91 -0.66 -17.41
C HIS A 162 -10.12 0.25 -17.70
N HIS A 163 -10.13 1.48 -17.15
CA HIS A 163 -11.18 2.48 -17.41
C HIS A 163 -10.91 3.25 -18.71
N GLU A 164 -11.97 3.57 -19.46
CA GLU A 164 -11.89 4.17 -20.80
C GLU A 164 -11.02 5.43 -20.86
N HIS A 165 -11.34 6.43 -20.03
CA HIS A 165 -10.62 7.71 -19.99
C HIS A 165 -9.13 7.59 -19.61
N GLU A 166 -8.73 6.57 -18.84
CA GLU A 166 -7.31 6.31 -18.54
C GLU A 166 -6.60 5.77 -19.79
N ARG A 167 -7.27 4.88 -20.55
CA ARG A 167 -6.81 4.40 -21.86
C ARG A 167 -6.74 5.54 -22.91
N GLU A 168 -7.74 6.41 -22.96
CA GLU A 168 -7.73 7.60 -23.82
C GLU A 168 -6.58 8.55 -23.46
N ALA A 169 -6.34 8.81 -22.18
CA ALA A 169 -5.25 9.65 -21.71
C ALA A 169 -3.86 9.05 -22.02
N MET A 170 -3.68 7.74 -21.83
CA MET A 170 -2.46 7.03 -22.26
C MET A 170 -2.28 7.08 -23.78
N ALA A 171 -3.35 6.93 -24.56
CA ALA A 171 -3.29 6.98 -26.03
C ALA A 171 -2.92 8.37 -26.55
N ALA A 172 -3.38 9.45 -25.89
CA ALA A 172 -3.04 10.82 -26.24
C ALA A 172 -1.52 11.12 -26.15
N LEU A 173 -0.78 10.39 -25.30
CA LEU A 173 0.69 10.49 -25.22
C LEU A 173 1.41 9.81 -26.40
N SER A 174 0.68 9.06 -27.24
CA SER A 174 1.19 8.31 -28.40
C SER A 174 2.43 7.44 -28.12
N PRO A 175 2.45 6.64 -27.04
CA PRO A 175 3.63 5.85 -26.66
C PRO A 175 3.91 4.72 -27.65
N ASP A 176 5.20 4.39 -27.79
CA ASP A 176 5.65 3.15 -28.41
C ASP A 176 5.78 2.02 -27.39
N TYR A 177 6.10 2.34 -26.13
CA TYR A 177 6.23 1.40 -25.00
C TYR A 177 5.35 1.81 -23.83
N ILE A 178 4.68 0.84 -23.21
CA ILE A 178 3.82 1.01 -22.03
C ILE A 178 4.27 0.03 -20.95
N PHE A 179 4.78 0.55 -19.83
CA PHE A 179 5.14 -0.24 -18.66
C PHE A 179 4.12 -0.04 -17.55
N VAL A 180 3.28 -1.04 -17.30
CA VAL A 180 2.28 -1.05 -16.22
C VAL A 180 2.89 -1.74 -15.00
N LEU A 181 2.82 -1.08 -13.84
CA LEU A 181 3.56 -1.50 -12.66
C LEU A 181 2.64 -1.52 -11.42
N ASP A 182 2.66 -2.63 -10.68
CA ASP A 182 1.87 -2.85 -9.45
C ASP A 182 0.35 -2.87 -9.65
N GLN A 183 -0.06 -3.19 -10.88
CA GLN A 183 -1.44 -3.34 -11.34
C GLN A 183 -1.43 -3.99 -12.73
N GLY A 184 -2.62 -4.31 -13.25
CA GLY A 184 -2.79 -4.87 -14.59
C GLY A 184 -3.03 -6.37 -14.64
N SER A 185 -2.94 -7.07 -13.49
CA SER A 185 -3.50 -8.41 -13.25
C SER A 185 -5.05 -8.44 -13.34
N ARG A 186 -5.59 -8.11 -14.51
CA ARG A 186 -7.00 -8.25 -14.89
C ARG A 186 -7.13 -8.34 -16.41
N LYS A 187 -7.84 -9.38 -16.87
CA LYS A 187 -8.22 -9.56 -18.27
C LYS A 187 -8.91 -8.31 -18.80
N SER A 188 -8.41 -7.77 -19.90
CA SER A 188 -8.97 -6.59 -20.56
C SER A 188 -8.53 -6.52 -22.02
N GLY A 189 -9.09 -5.59 -22.80
CA GLY A 189 -8.58 -5.28 -24.14
C GLY A 189 -7.17 -4.66 -24.09
N PRO A 190 -6.62 -4.23 -25.24
CA PRO A 190 -5.26 -3.68 -25.28
C PRO A 190 -5.16 -2.35 -24.52
N LEU A 191 -3.99 -2.10 -23.92
CA LEU A 191 -3.74 -0.93 -23.05
C LEU A 191 -4.05 0.40 -23.74
N ILE A 192 -3.79 0.50 -25.04
CA ILE A 192 -4.29 1.52 -25.96
C ILE A 192 -4.62 0.87 -27.32
N ALA A 193 -5.46 1.52 -28.13
CA ALA A 193 -5.85 1.01 -29.45
C ALA A 193 -4.75 1.14 -30.54
N ALA A 194 -3.74 1.98 -30.33
CA ALA A 194 -2.61 2.14 -31.25
C ALA A 194 -1.55 1.04 -31.02
N PRO A 195 -0.79 0.61 -32.04
CA PRO A 195 0.30 -0.36 -31.88
C PRO A 195 1.38 0.13 -30.91
N HIS A 196 1.68 -0.68 -29.90
CA HIS A 196 2.65 -0.41 -28.83
C HIS A 196 3.24 -1.73 -28.30
N THR A 197 4.31 -1.65 -27.51
CA THR A 197 4.83 -2.77 -26.72
C THR A 197 4.40 -2.60 -25.26
N GLY A 198 3.44 -3.40 -24.81
CA GLY A 198 2.99 -3.44 -23.42
C GLY A 198 3.80 -4.43 -22.58
N LEU A 199 4.19 -4.03 -21.36
CA LEU A 199 4.70 -4.93 -20.32
C LEU A 199 4.03 -4.63 -18.97
N VAL A 200 3.42 -5.64 -18.37
CA VAL A 200 2.90 -5.63 -17.00
C VAL A 200 3.93 -6.22 -16.04
N ILE A 201 4.20 -5.56 -14.91
CA ILE A 201 5.02 -6.09 -13.80
C ILE A 201 4.21 -5.95 -12.51
N ASP A 202 3.74 -7.08 -11.96
CA ASP A 202 2.71 -7.10 -10.92
C ASP A 202 2.89 -8.32 -9.98
N HIS A 203 2.17 -8.33 -8.86
CA HIS A 203 2.14 -9.40 -7.87
C HIS A 203 0.72 -9.74 -7.36
N HIS A 204 -0.31 -9.05 -7.87
CA HIS A 204 -1.71 -9.31 -7.57
C HIS A 204 -2.21 -10.66 -8.11
N HIS A 205 -3.35 -11.14 -7.60
CA HIS A 205 -3.89 -12.45 -7.98
C HIS A 205 -4.46 -12.46 -9.41
N ALA A 206 -3.76 -13.15 -10.31
CA ALA A 206 -4.12 -13.41 -11.71
C ALA A 206 -3.80 -14.85 -12.16
N THR A 207 -4.51 -15.29 -13.19
CA THR A 207 -4.14 -16.41 -14.08
C THR A 207 -3.38 -15.90 -15.32
N PRO A 208 -2.75 -16.75 -16.16
CA PRO A 208 -2.13 -16.32 -17.42
C PRO A 208 -3.10 -15.61 -18.38
N GLU A 209 -4.41 -15.79 -18.22
CA GLU A 209 -5.47 -15.16 -18.99
C GLU A 209 -5.91 -13.79 -18.45
N ASP A 210 -5.45 -13.40 -17.26
CA ASP A 210 -5.83 -12.17 -16.53
C ASP A 210 -4.92 -10.97 -16.86
N PHE A 211 -4.62 -10.72 -18.14
CA PHE A 211 -3.80 -9.57 -18.56
C PHE A 211 -4.44 -8.79 -19.73
N PRO A 212 -3.99 -7.54 -19.98
CA PRO A 212 -4.46 -6.73 -21.11
C PRO A 212 -4.00 -7.33 -22.45
N GLU A 213 -4.89 -7.38 -23.43
CA GLU A 213 -4.63 -8.00 -24.73
C GLU A 213 -3.36 -7.44 -25.40
N GLY A 214 -2.53 -8.33 -25.96
CA GLY A 214 -1.27 -7.98 -26.64
C GLY A 214 -0.12 -7.55 -25.72
N SER A 215 -0.31 -7.48 -24.40
CA SER A 215 0.76 -7.14 -23.45
C SER A 215 1.57 -8.37 -23.03
N ALA A 216 2.88 -8.20 -22.90
CA ALA A 216 3.70 -9.13 -22.12
C ALA A 216 3.46 -8.91 -20.62
N PHE A 217 3.77 -9.91 -19.80
CA PHE A 217 3.69 -9.79 -18.35
C PHE A 217 4.80 -10.55 -17.62
N CYS A 218 5.15 -10.06 -16.43
CA CYS A 218 5.96 -10.77 -15.45
C CYS A 218 5.28 -10.64 -14.09
N THR A 219 4.94 -11.78 -13.47
CA THR A 219 4.21 -11.80 -12.20
C THR A 219 4.81 -12.73 -11.16
N ALA A 220 4.90 -12.23 -9.93
CA ALA A 220 5.35 -12.98 -8.77
C ALA A 220 4.21 -13.76 -8.06
N ASN A 221 2.95 -13.58 -8.47
CA ASN A 221 1.79 -14.00 -7.68
C ASN A 221 1.66 -15.52 -7.46
N GLN A 222 2.28 -16.33 -8.32
CA GLN A 222 2.34 -17.80 -8.22
C GLN A 222 3.72 -18.30 -7.75
N SER A 223 4.62 -17.40 -7.33
CA SER A 223 6.00 -17.66 -6.93
C SER A 223 6.24 -17.36 -5.43
N PRO A 224 5.71 -18.16 -4.50
CA PRO A 224 5.90 -17.97 -3.07
C PRO A 224 7.38 -18.12 -2.63
N PRO A 225 7.85 -17.32 -1.64
CA PRO A 225 7.20 -16.16 -1.05
C PRO A 225 7.09 -15.01 -2.07
N VAL A 226 5.86 -14.52 -2.27
CA VAL A 226 5.53 -13.55 -3.32
C VAL A 226 6.25 -12.23 -3.04
N VAL A 227 7.08 -11.80 -3.99
CA VAL A 227 7.71 -10.49 -3.93
C VAL A 227 6.71 -9.39 -4.30
N THR A 228 6.93 -8.17 -3.80
CA THR A 228 6.16 -7.01 -4.25
C THR A 228 6.63 -6.53 -5.62
N SER A 229 5.82 -5.77 -6.33
CA SER A 229 6.11 -5.26 -7.68
C SER A 229 7.39 -4.41 -7.72
N ALA A 230 7.70 -3.61 -6.67
CA ALA A 230 8.96 -2.88 -6.58
C ALA A 230 10.17 -3.81 -6.43
N LEU A 231 10.06 -4.91 -5.69
CA LEU A 231 11.13 -5.91 -5.57
C LEU A 231 11.28 -6.74 -6.85
N LEU A 232 10.17 -7.13 -7.50
CA LEU A 232 10.21 -7.77 -8.81
C LEU A 232 10.88 -6.86 -9.85
N THR A 233 10.51 -5.58 -9.88
CA THR A 233 11.11 -4.56 -10.76
C THR A 233 12.60 -4.36 -10.47
N TYR A 234 12.99 -4.36 -9.19
CA TYR A 234 14.40 -4.30 -8.79
C TYR A 234 15.19 -5.53 -9.28
N LEU A 235 14.69 -6.76 -9.07
CA LEU A 235 15.33 -8.01 -9.50
C LEU A 235 15.33 -8.21 -11.03
N LEU A 236 14.43 -7.53 -11.74
CA LEU A 236 14.48 -7.39 -13.20
C LEU A 236 15.58 -6.41 -13.64
N CYS A 237 15.67 -5.24 -12.99
CA CYS A 237 16.51 -4.13 -13.41
C CYS A 237 17.98 -4.20 -12.97
N GLU A 238 18.25 -4.71 -11.77
CA GLU A 238 19.58 -4.74 -11.14
C GLU A 238 20.67 -5.37 -12.03
N PRO A 239 20.48 -6.56 -12.64
CA PRO A 239 21.49 -7.16 -13.52
C PRO A 239 21.65 -6.45 -14.88
N LEU A 240 20.80 -5.48 -15.22
CA LEU A 240 20.87 -4.77 -16.51
C LEU A 240 21.91 -3.65 -16.52
N HIS A 241 22.17 -3.02 -15.36
CA HIS A 241 23.16 -1.95 -15.24
C HIS A 241 23.63 -1.75 -13.79
N ALA A 242 24.94 -1.85 -13.53
CA ALA A 242 25.53 -1.82 -12.18
C ALA A 242 25.09 -0.61 -11.31
N GLY A 243 24.83 0.55 -11.92
CA GLY A 243 24.34 1.74 -11.22
C GLY A 243 22.89 1.69 -10.71
N VAL A 244 22.14 0.61 -10.98
CA VAL A 244 20.75 0.43 -10.49
C VAL A 244 20.74 0.23 -8.98
N SER A 245 21.53 -0.70 -8.46
CA SER A 245 21.61 -1.02 -7.02
C SER A 245 21.87 0.24 -6.18
N ASP A 246 22.97 0.96 -6.46
CA ASP A 246 23.37 2.19 -5.73
C ASP A 246 22.30 3.29 -5.67
N ARG A 247 21.44 3.37 -6.70
CA ARG A 247 20.44 4.44 -6.88
C ARG A 247 19.01 4.04 -6.50
N THR A 248 18.75 2.76 -6.28
CA THR A 248 17.38 2.22 -6.15
C THR A 248 17.20 1.18 -5.04
N ASP A 249 18.27 0.74 -4.38
CA ASP A 249 18.22 -0.16 -3.21
C ASP A 249 17.17 0.26 -2.17
N TRP A 250 17.14 1.56 -1.84
CA TRP A 250 16.18 2.11 -0.89
C TRP A 250 14.74 2.19 -1.41
N LEU A 251 14.53 2.34 -2.71
CA LEU A 251 13.20 2.31 -3.34
C LEU A 251 12.62 0.90 -3.26
N CYS A 252 13.43 -0.12 -3.54
CA CYS A 252 13.04 -1.52 -3.34
C CYS A 252 12.59 -1.76 -1.90
N VAL A 253 13.37 -1.33 -0.90
CA VAL A 253 12.98 -1.51 0.51
C VAL A 253 11.74 -0.69 0.89
N VAL A 254 11.55 0.51 0.32
CA VAL A 254 10.34 1.32 0.55
C VAL A 254 9.10 0.62 -0.01
N GLY A 255 9.12 0.15 -1.27
CA GLY A 255 7.99 -0.57 -1.84
C GLY A 255 7.65 -1.84 -1.06
N THR A 256 8.64 -2.69 -0.82
CA THR A 256 8.42 -3.96 -0.10
C THR A 256 7.95 -3.76 1.35
N HIS A 257 8.42 -2.73 2.06
CA HIS A 257 7.87 -2.36 3.38
C HIS A 257 6.50 -1.65 3.28
N GLY A 258 6.08 -1.21 2.09
CA GLY A 258 4.78 -0.60 1.80
C GLY A 258 3.63 -1.59 1.88
N ASP A 259 3.77 -2.74 1.20
CA ASP A 259 2.76 -3.81 1.21
C ASP A 259 3.03 -4.88 2.29
N LEU A 260 4.12 -5.67 2.17
CA LEU A 260 4.47 -6.74 3.12
C LEU A 260 4.77 -6.22 4.54
N GLY A 261 5.01 -4.92 4.66
CA GLY A 261 5.07 -4.21 5.94
C GLY A 261 6.45 -4.24 6.60
N THR A 262 6.64 -3.30 7.53
CA THR A 262 7.95 -3.00 8.12
C THR A 262 8.55 -4.11 9.00
N THR A 263 7.84 -5.23 9.21
CA THR A 263 8.30 -6.39 9.98
C THR A 263 8.82 -7.54 9.12
N LEU A 264 8.84 -7.39 7.79
CA LEU A 264 9.52 -8.34 6.90
C LEU A 264 10.98 -8.53 7.35
N LYS A 265 11.42 -9.79 7.25
CA LYS A 265 12.81 -10.22 7.36
C LYS A 265 13.39 -10.35 5.95
N TRP A 266 14.56 -9.77 5.75
CA TRP A 266 15.34 -9.89 4.53
C TRP A 266 16.26 -11.09 4.69
N GLU A 267 15.63 -12.27 4.69
CA GLU A 267 16.20 -13.62 4.85
C GLU A 267 15.77 -14.44 3.62
N ASP A 268 16.55 -15.46 3.25
CA ASP A 268 16.39 -16.27 2.04
C ASP A 268 14.93 -16.73 1.81
N PRO A 269 14.37 -16.62 0.59
CA PRO A 269 15.01 -16.22 -0.67
C PRO A 269 15.08 -14.70 -0.92
N PHE A 270 14.65 -13.83 0.01
CA PHE A 270 14.74 -12.38 -0.19
C PHE A 270 16.22 -11.91 -0.19
N PRO A 271 16.59 -10.90 -1.01
CA PRO A 271 17.95 -10.38 -1.06
C PRO A 271 18.36 -9.70 0.26
N ASP A 272 19.64 -9.80 0.64
CA ASP A 272 20.13 -9.14 1.87
C ASP A 272 20.17 -7.61 1.74
N MET A 273 19.11 -6.96 2.23
CA MET A 273 19.02 -5.51 2.33
C MET A 273 19.66 -4.93 3.60
N SER A 274 20.43 -5.71 4.39
CA SER A 274 21.06 -5.23 5.64
C SER A 274 21.98 -4.03 5.42
N ALA A 275 22.71 -4.00 4.29
CA ALA A 275 23.54 -2.86 3.90
C ALA A 275 22.69 -1.59 3.71
N THR A 276 21.62 -1.66 2.94
CA THR A 276 20.66 -0.57 2.65
C THR A 276 19.92 -0.10 3.91
N LEU A 277 19.45 -1.04 4.74
CA LEU A 277 18.80 -0.77 6.03
C LEU A 277 19.74 -0.06 7.01
N LYS A 278 21.06 -0.32 6.94
CA LYS A 278 22.10 0.35 7.72
C LYS A 278 22.47 1.73 7.13
N LYS A 279 22.65 1.82 5.81
CA LYS A 279 22.97 3.03 5.02
C LYS A 279 21.96 4.15 5.25
N TYR A 280 20.66 3.83 5.17
CA TYR A 280 19.58 4.83 5.25
C TYR A 280 18.81 4.86 6.58
N THR A 281 19.00 3.85 7.44
CA THR A 281 18.19 3.51 8.63
C THR A 281 16.78 3.00 8.30
N LYS A 282 16.41 1.85 8.89
CA LYS A 282 15.05 1.28 8.80
C LYS A 282 13.95 2.28 9.17
N LYS A 283 14.20 3.20 10.12
CA LYS A 283 13.22 4.25 10.48
C LYS A 283 12.92 5.19 9.31
N ALA A 284 13.94 5.73 8.64
CA ALA A 284 13.72 6.70 7.56
C ALA A 284 12.95 6.08 6.39
N LEU A 285 13.28 4.84 6.02
CA LEU A 285 12.59 4.07 4.98
C LEU A 285 11.11 3.84 5.34
N ASN A 286 10.83 3.41 6.58
CA ASN A 286 9.47 3.23 7.09
C ASN A 286 8.67 4.55 7.18
N ASP A 287 9.32 5.68 7.48
CA ASP A 287 8.66 6.98 7.40
C ASP A 287 8.36 7.34 5.95
N VAL A 288 9.26 7.10 4.98
CA VAL A 288 9.00 7.40 3.55
C VAL A 288 7.76 6.67 3.06
N VAL A 289 7.61 5.37 3.38
CA VAL A 289 6.39 4.59 3.11
C VAL A 289 5.13 5.33 3.56
N SER A 290 5.15 5.91 4.76
CA SER A 290 4.01 6.65 5.34
C SER A 290 3.80 8.04 4.72
N TYR A 291 4.81 8.63 4.09
CA TYR A 291 4.71 9.95 3.44
C TYR A 291 4.19 9.81 2.01
N VAL A 292 4.76 8.91 1.21
CA VAL A 292 4.33 8.72 -0.21
C VAL A 292 2.92 8.12 -0.30
N ASN A 293 2.52 7.32 0.68
CA ASN A 293 1.13 6.85 0.81
C ASN A 293 0.11 7.94 1.17
N ALA A 294 0.53 9.08 1.72
CA ALA A 294 -0.42 10.05 2.26
C ALA A 294 -1.21 10.79 1.16
N PRO A 295 -0.59 11.32 0.08
CA PRO A 295 -1.33 12.03 -0.96
C PRO A 295 -2.44 11.24 -1.66
N ARG A 296 -2.26 9.94 -2.00
CA ARG A 296 -3.36 9.09 -2.53
C ARG A 296 -4.51 8.88 -1.54
N ARG A 297 -4.27 9.15 -0.25
CA ARG A 297 -5.25 9.00 0.84
C ARG A 297 -5.93 10.31 1.22
N THR A 298 -5.43 11.46 0.78
CA THR A 298 -6.08 12.78 0.98
C THR A 298 -7.46 12.84 0.31
N ALA A 299 -8.31 13.78 0.75
CA ALA A 299 -9.55 14.08 0.06
C ALA A 299 -9.28 14.64 -1.35
N THR A 300 -8.29 15.53 -1.47
CA THR A 300 -7.84 16.16 -2.72
C THR A 300 -7.32 15.16 -3.75
N TYR A 301 -6.60 14.12 -3.30
CA TYR A 301 -5.92 13.11 -4.13
C TYR A 301 -4.82 13.69 -5.05
N ASP A 302 -3.55 13.45 -4.71
CA ASP A 302 -2.38 14.13 -5.33
C ASP A 302 -1.19 13.16 -5.45
N VAL A 303 -1.33 12.17 -6.31
CA VAL A 303 -0.29 11.14 -6.53
C VAL A 303 0.98 11.74 -7.13
N SER A 304 0.83 12.79 -7.95
CA SER A 304 1.89 13.65 -8.50
C SER A 304 2.94 14.02 -7.46
N SER A 305 2.54 14.69 -6.36
CA SER A 305 3.48 15.12 -5.32
C SER A 305 4.23 13.99 -4.63
N ALA A 306 3.70 12.76 -4.64
CA ALA A 306 4.39 11.58 -4.11
C ALA A 306 5.41 11.01 -5.12
N PHE A 307 5.04 10.95 -6.40
CA PHE A 307 5.93 10.48 -7.46
C PHE A 307 7.09 11.45 -7.68
N ASP A 308 6.83 12.76 -7.81
CA ASP A 308 7.85 13.79 -8.05
C ASP A 308 8.87 13.84 -6.91
N ALA A 309 8.40 13.66 -5.67
CA ALA A 309 9.27 13.61 -4.49
C ALA A 309 10.15 12.36 -4.45
N LEU A 310 9.65 11.20 -4.91
CA LEU A 310 10.46 9.97 -5.05
C LEU A 310 11.46 10.09 -6.21
N LEU A 311 11.02 10.55 -7.37
CA LEU A 311 11.84 10.70 -8.57
C LEU A 311 13.02 11.64 -8.31
N SER A 312 12.77 12.79 -7.67
CA SER A 312 13.77 13.83 -7.40
C SER A 312 14.69 13.54 -6.21
N ALA A 313 14.35 12.59 -5.33
CA ALA A 313 15.15 12.32 -4.13
C ALA A 313 16.33 11.38 -4.42
N GLU A 314 17.56 11.85 -4.15
CA GLU A 314 18.73 10.95 -4.11
C GLU A 314 18.76 10.10 -2.83
N HIS A 315 18.18 10.60 -1.74
CA HIS A 315 18.21 9.95 -0.42
C HIS A 315 16.82 10.02 0.28
N PRO A 316 16.34 8.96 0.97
CA PRO A 316 15.03 8.89 1.63
C PRO A 316 14.63 10.12 2.48
N LYS A 317 15.58 10.69 3.23
CA LYS A 317 15.42 11.94 4.02
C LYS A 317 14.93 13.14 3.23
N ASP A 318 15.05 13.19 1.91
CA ASP A 318 14.63 14.33 1.10
C ASP A 318 13.13 14.29 0.81
N VAL A 319 12.58 13.09 0.57
CA VAL A 319 11.13 12.83 0.55
C VAL A 319 10.49 13.26 1.88
N LEU A 320 11.16 13.01 3.00
CA LEU A 320 10.69 13.39 4.34
C LEU A 320 10.67 14.91 4.62
N LYS A 321 11.31 15.73 3.76
CA LYS A 321 11.24 17.20 3.81
C LYS A 321 10.12 17.77 2.94
N HIS A 322 9.51 16.97 2.07
CA HIS A 322 8.59 17.48 1.06
C HIS A 322 7.30 18.02 1.70
N SER A 323 7.08 19.33 1.57
CA SER A 323 6.05 20.08 2.31
C SER A 323 4.63 19.55 2.08
N ARG A 324 4.29 19.20 0.83
CA ARG A 324 2.98 18.62 0.50
C ARG A 324 2.77 17.22 1.10
N LEU A 325 3.82 16.40 1.20
CA LEU A 325 3.72 15.07 1.82
C LEU A 325 3.58 15.18 3.34
N LEU A 326 4.26 16.15 3.98
CA LEU A 326 4.05 16.50 5.38
C LEU A 326 2.59 16.92 5.65
N ALA A 327 2.04 17.81 4.83
CA ALA A 327 0.65 18.27 4.94
C ALA A 327 -0.36 17.14 4.70
N ALA A 328 -0.17 16.33 3.65
CA ALA A 328 -1.01 15.17 3.35
C ALA A 328 -1.01 14.16 4.52
N ARG A 329 0.15 13.93 5.17
CA ARG A 329 0.25 13.04 6.34
C ARG A 329 -0.51 13.60 7.55
N GLN A 330 -0.54 14.93 7.74
CA GLN A 330 -1.31 15.57 8.80
C GLN A 330 -2.83 15.43 8.57
N GLU A 331 -3.29 15.73 7.35
CA GLU A 331 -4.68 15.58 6.90
C GLU A 331 -5.17 14.14 7.13
N VAL A 332 -4.45 13.15 6.58
CA VAL A 332 -4.80 11.72 6.69
C VAL A 332 -4.77 11.25 8.15
N ASN A 333 -3.83 11.71 8.97
CA ASN A 333 -3.80 11.35 10.40
C ASN A 333 -5.01 11.89 11.16
N ALA A 334 -5.39 13.16 10.93
CA ALA A 334 -6.56 13.76 11.56
C ALA A 334 -7.85 13.05 11.14
N GLU A 335 -7.98 12.69 9.87
CA GLU A 335 -9.19 12.06 9.33
C GLU A 335 -9.31 10.57 9.69
N VAL A 336 -8.19 9.84 9.75
CA VAL A 336 -8.15 8.49 10.36
C VAL A 336 -8.57 8.56 11.83
N GLU A 337 -8.11 9.56 12.58
CA GLU A 337 -8.47 9.71 14.00
C GLU A 337 -9.94 10.09 14.19
N ARG A 338 -10.50 10.98 13.34
CA ARG A 338 -11.94 11.27 13.34
C ARG A 338 -12.77 10.00 13.09
N CYS A 339 -12.37 9.19 12.13
CA CYS A 339 -13.15 8.02 11.69
C CYS A 339 -12.93 6.76 12.55
N THR A 340 -11.80 6.62 13.26
CA THR A 340 -11.47 5.37 13.99
C THR A 340 -12.39 5.07 15.17
N HIS A 341 -13.11 6.06 15.69
CA HIS A 341 -14.06 5.93 16.82
C HIS A 341 -15.43 5.38 16.42
N THR A 342 -15.63 5.06 15.14
CA THR A 342 -16.82 4.38 14.62
C THR A 342 -17.02 3.04 15.33
N ALA A 343 -18.25 2.75 15.77
CA ALA A 343 -18.58 1.47 16.39
C ALA A 343 -18.81 0.36 15.34
N PRO A 344 -18.30 -0.86 15.54
CA PRO A 344 -18.56 -1.98 14.62
C PRO A 344 -19.97 -2.53 14.79
N ARG A 345 -20.58 -2.93 13.66
CA ARG A 345 -21.63 -3.96 13.60
C ARG A 345 -20.98 -5.30 13.29
N PHE A 346 -21.71 -6.40 13.48
CA PHE A 346 -21.22 -7.75 13.17
C PHE A 346 -22.22 -8.47 12.27
N SER A 347 -21.74 -9.32 11.36
CA SER A 347 -22.57 -10.30 10.65
C SER A 347 -23.26 -11.24 11.66
N GLN A 348 -24.41 -11.82 11.29
CA GLN A 348 -25.20 -12.65 12.22
C GLN A 348 -24.40 -13.83 12.77
N ASP A 349 -23.52 -14.46 11.98
CA ASP A 349 -22.63 -15.53 12.41
C ASP A 349 -21.52 -15.08 13.41
N GLY A 350 -21.19 -13.79 13.43
CA GLY A 350 -20.10 -13.18 14.21
C GLY A 350 -18.71 -13.27 13.55
N LYS A 351 -18.62 -13.66 12.27
CA LYS A 351 -17.37 -13.80 11.51
C LYS A 351 -16.82 -12.47 10.98
N VAL A 352 -17.68 -11.52 10.61
CA VAL A 352 -17.26 -10.23 10.06
C VAL A 352 -17.63 -9.11 11.01
N ALA A 353 -16.66 -8.24 11.33
CA ALA A 353 -16.93 -6.93 11.95
C ALA A 353 -16.93 -5.87 10.86
N VAL A 354 -18.02 -5.12 10.73
CA VAL A 354 -18.22 -4.07 9.72
C VAL A 354 -18.27 -2.71 10.39
N PHE A 355 -17.41 -1.80 9.94
CA PHE A 355 -17.43 -0.39 10.29
C PHE A 355 -17.88 0.42 9.06
N LYS A 356 -18.95 1.21 9.19
CA LYS A 356 -19.40 2.15 8.15
C LYS A 356 -18.94 3.56 8.48
N ILE A 357 -18.14 4.18 7.61
CA ILE A 357 -17.62 5.54 7.77
C ILE A 357 -18.00 6.40 6.56
N LYS A 358 -17.98 7.73 6.75
CA LYS A 358 -18.15 8.70 5.65
C LYS A 358 -17.01 9.71 5.69
N SER A 359 -16.17 9.67 4.65
CA SER A 359 -14.91 10.44 4.51
C SER A 359 -14.54 10.55 3.04
N GLU A 360 -14.16 11.73 2.55
CA GLU A 360 -13.65 11.90 1.17
C GLU A 360 -12.23 11.33 0.98
N ALA A 361 -11.55 11.01 2.07
CA ALA A 361 -10.20 10.48 2.14
C ALA A 361 -10.16 8.93 2.17
N GLN A 362 -9.08 8.31 1.67
CA GLN A 362 -8.91 6.84 1.60
C GLN A 362 -8.39 6.25 2.94
N VAL A 363 -9.10 6.57 4.03
CA VAL A 363 -8.72 6.22 5.41
C VAL A 363 -9.16 4.83 5.86
N HIS A 364 -10.17 4.25 5.22
CA HIS A 364 -10.73 2.94 5.58
C HIS A 364 -9.70 1.77 5.62
N PRO A 365 -8.67 1.66 4.75
CA PRO A 365 -7.71 0.55 4.84
C PRO A 365 -6.79 0.66 6.06
N VAL A 366 -6.49 1.91 6.47
CA VAL A 366 -5.70 2.21 7.67
C VAL A 366 -6.50 1.84 8.92
N ILE A 367 -7.79 2.20 8.94
CA ILE A 367 -8.72 1.90 10.04
C ILE A 367 -8.98 0.39 10.14
N ALA A 368 -9.14 -0.31 9.01
CA ALA A 368 -9.26 -1.77 8.96
C ALA A 368 -8.02 -2.45 9.55
N THR A 369 -6.83 -1.95 9.20
CA THR A 369 -5.55 -2.47 9.72
C THR A 369 -5.38 -2.19 11.22
N ARG A 370 -5.77 -1.00 11.70
CA ARG A 370 -5.80 -0.67 13.15
C ARG A 370 -6.71 -1.64 13.92
N TRP A 371 -7.96 -1.81 13.47
CA TRP A 371 -8.93 -2.68 14.15
C TRP A 371 -8.63 -4.17 14.02
N ALA A 372 -8.07 -4.64 12.91
CA ALA A 372 -7.54 -6.01 12.77
C ALA A 372 -6.41 -6.32 13.76
N GLY A 373 -5.65 -5.31 14.20
CA GLY A 373 -4.67 -5.42 15.28
C GLY A 373 -5.24 -5.41 16.70
N HIS A 374 -6.50 -5.00 16.88
CA HIS A 374 -7.12 -4.73 18.19
C HIS A 374 -8.30 -5.67 18.52
N LEU A 375 -9.22 -5.91 17.59
CA LEU A 375 -10.41 -6.75 17.82
C LEU A 375 -10.02 -8.20 18.13
N GLN A 376 -10.74 -8.81 19.07
CA GLN A 376 -10.55 -10.20 19.48
C GLN A 376 -11.91 -10.86 19.73
N SER A 377 -12.21 -11.91 18.95
CA SER A 377 -13.36 -12.80 19.16
C SER A 377 -13.00 -14.18 18.61
N LYS A 378 -13.60 -15.25 19.16
CA LYS A 378 -13.41 -16.62 18.67
C LYS A 378 -14.00 -16.85 17.28
N ALA A 379 -15.07 -16.11 16.93
CA ALA A 379 -15.75 -16.25 15.64
C ALA A 379 -15.13 -15.37 14.55
N LEU A 380 -14.57 -14.21 14.92
CA LEU A 380 -14.12 -13.18 13.97
C LEU A 380 -13.01 -13.69 13.04
N GLU A 381 -13.25 -13.52 11.74
CA GLU A 381 -12.42 -13.91 10.59
C GLU A 381 -12.03 -12.70 9.75
N ILE A 382 -12.90 -11.68 9.66
CA ILE A 382 -12.70 -10.52 8.80
C ILE A 382 -13.04 -9.23 9.56
N VAL A 383 -12.19 -8.22 9.43
CA VAL A 383 -12.48 -6.83 9.78
C VAL A 383 -12.65 -6.03 8.49
N MET A 384 -13.87 -5.58 8.23
CA MET A 384 -14.27 -4.76 7.09
C MET A 384 -14.47 -3.30 7.53
N VAL A 385 -13.91 -2.35 6.81
CA VAL A 385 -14.24 -0.93 6.93
C VAL A 385 -14.68 -0.40 5.58
N ALA A 386 -15.92 0.07 5.52
CA ALA A 386 -16.59 0.58 4.33
C ALA A 386 -16.71 2.11 4.41
N ASN A 387 -16.30 2.81 3.35
CA ASN A 387 -16.37 4.26 3.25
C ASN A 387 -17.39 4.70 2.19
N GLU A 388 -18.49 5.25 2.67
CA GLU A 388 -19.66 5.76 1.93
C GLU A 388 -19.46 7.20 1.42
N GLY A 389 -18.25 7.77 1.59
CA GLY A 389 -17.91 9.14 1.19
C GLY A 389 -16.71 9.27 0.25
N TYR A 390 -16.01 8.19 -0.10
CA TYR A 390 -14.75 8.29 -0.86
C TYR A 390 -14.94 8.70 -2.33
N LEU A 391 -16.02 8.22 -2.93
CA LEU A 391 -16.45 8.49 -4.31
C LEU A 391 -17.98 8.67 -4.31
N PRO A 392 -18.54 9.55 -5.16
CA PRO A 392 -19.99 9.69 -5.28
C PRO A 392 -20.65 8.37 -5.72
N GLY A 393 -21.78 8.01 -5.10
CA GLY A 393 -22.58 6.82 -5.46
C GLY A 393 -21.97 5.45 -5.14
N LYS A 394 -20.71 5.38 -4.70
CA LYS A 394 -19.98 4.13 -4.45
C LYS A 394 -19.58 3.97 -2.98
N VAL A 395 -19.54 2.72 -2.52
CA VAL A 395 -18.88 2.32 -1.28
C VAL A 395 -17.51 1.75 -1.62
N ASN A 396 -16.44 2.36 -1.12
CA ASN A 396 -15.09 1.80 -1.17
C ASN A 396 -14.77 1.16 0.18
N PHE A 397 -14.54 -0.16 0.21
CA PHE A 397 -14.32 -0.92 1.45
C PHE A 397 -13.01 -1.71 1.41
N SER A 398 -12.41 -1.92 2.59
CA SER A 398 -11.21 -2.74 2.77
C SER A 398 -11.39 -3.72 3.91
N CYS A 399 -10.97 -4.96 3.67
CA CYS A 399 -11.05 -6.09 4.57
C CYS A 399 -9.65 -6.54 5.00
N ARG A 400 -9.51 -7.00 6.24
CA ARG A 400 -8.26 -7.52 6.82
C ARG A 400 -8.52 -8.70 7.74
N VAL A 401 -7.68 -9.75 7.67
CA VAL A 401 -7.71 -10.85 8.64
C VAL A 401 -7.19 -10.34 9.99
N PRO A 402 -7.98 -10.42 11.09
CA PRO A 402 -7.55 -9.95 12.40
C PRO A 402 -6.46 -10.84 12.99
N ARG A 403 -5.66 -10.28 13.92
CA ARG A 403 -4.55 -10.99 14.57
C ARG A 403 -4.99 -12.30 15.26
N CYS A 404 -6.25 -12.37 15.74
CA CYS A 404 -6.81 -13.59 16.34
C CYS A 404 -7.21 -14.69 15.35
N ALA A 405 -7.15 -14.43 14.03
CA ALA A 405 -7.52 -15.38 12.98
C ALA A 405 -6.36 -15.77 12.03
N LYS A 406 -5.20 -15.09 12.10
CA LYS A 406 -4.04 -15.36 11.21
C LYS A 406 -3.43 -16.76 11.33
N ALA A 407 -3.64 -17.46 12.45
CA ALA A 407 -3.16 -18.82 12.70
C ALA A 407 -4.33 -19.84 12.75
N ARG A 408 -5.35 -19.64 11.92
CA ARG A 408 -6.43 -20.62 11.70
C ARG A 408 -6.03 -21.62 10.61
N ASP A 409 -6.52 -22.84 10.76
CA ASP A 409 -6.45 -23.91 9.78
C ASP A 409 -7.90 -24.40 9.50
N PRO A 410 -8.39 -24.37 8.24
CA PRO A 410 -7.77 -23.72 7.09
C PRO A 410 -7.60 -22.19 7.29
N SER A 411 -6.66 -21.60 6.54
CA SER A 411 -6.40 -20.16 6.55
C SER A 411 -7.61 -19.35 6.06
N VAL A 412 -7.86 -18.19 6.65
CA VAL A 412 -8.95 -17.31 6.21
C VAL A 412 -8.64 -16.69 4.84
N ASP A 413 -9.41 -17.07 3.83
CA ASP A 413 -9.50 -16.39 2.54
C ASP A 413 -10.66 -15.38 2.56
N ILE A 414 -10.33 -14.08 2.50
CA ILE A 414 -11.32 -13.00 2.42
C ILE A 414 -12.05 -13.00 1.09
N ILE A 415 -11.38 -13.30 -0.03
CA ILE A 415 -11.96 -13.27 -1.38
C ILE A 415 -13.02 -14.34 -1.50
N GLN A 416 -12.69 -15.58 -1.13
CA GLN A 416 -13.66 -16.68 -1.09
C GLN A 416 -14.82 -16.38 -0.15
N SER A 417 -14.55 -15.83 1.05
CA SER A 417 -15.59 -15.50 2.03
C SER A 417 -16.55 -14.41 1.53
N LEU A 418 -16.05 -13.34 0.92
CA LEU A 418 -16.87 -12.26 0.37
C LEU A 418 -17.73 -12.74 -0.80
N LYS A 419 -17.16 -13.54 -1.70
CA LYS A 419 -17.92 -14.17 -2.79
C LYS A 419 -18.99 -15.12 -2.26
N ALA A 420 -18.71 -15.90 -1.21
CA ALA A 420 -19.69 -16.77 -0.57
C ALA A 420 -20.87 -16.00 0.06
N TYR A 421 -20.62 -14.86 0.71
CA TYR A 421 -21.70 -13.98 1.22
C TYR A 421 -22.51 -13.33 0.09
N ALA A 422 -21.88 -12.94 -1.03
CA ALA A 422 -22.56 -12.38 -2.20
C ALA A 422 -23.39 -13.41 -3.01
N SER A 423 -23.13 -14.70 -2.82
CA SER A 423 -23.91 -15.81 -3.39
C SER A 423 -25.03 -16.33 -2.48
N LEU A 424 -25.26 -15.70 -1.32
CA LEU A 424 -26.42 -16.03 -0.48
C LEU A 424 -27.71 -15.55 -1.16
N LYS A 425 -28.79 -16.33 -0.99
CA LYS A 425 -30.13 -15.88 -1.38
C LYS A 425 -30.76 -15.07 -0.24
N PRO A 426 -31.62 -14.07 -0.54
CA PRO A 426 -32.47 -13.47 0.48
C PRO A 426 -33.29 -14.55 1.20
N VAL A 427 -33.41 -14.42 2.52
CA VAL A 427 -34.43 -15.16 3.27
C VAL A 427 -35.77 -14.52 2.91
N LYS A 428 -36.74 -15.32 2.43
CA LYS A 428 -38.13 -14.88 2.41
C LYS A 428 -38.65 -14.93 3.84
N ASP A 429 -39.25 -13.85 4.31
CA ASP A 429 -39.99 -13.88 5.58
C ASP A 429 -41.24 -14.76 5.41
N GLU A 430 -41.50 -15.66 6.36
CA GLU A 430 -42.55 -16.69 6.27
C GLU A 430 -43.99 -16.15 6.45
N ASP A 431 -44.14 -14.82 6.60
CA ASP A 431 -45.42 -14.13 6.84
C ASP A 431 -46.03 -13.48 5.57
N ASP A 432 -45.31 -13.43 4.43
CA ASP A 432 -45.77 -12.75 3.20
C ASP A 432 -46.30 -13.73 2.13
N ASP A 433 -47.24 -14.58 2.56
CA ASP A 433 -47.85 -15.66 1.75
C ASP A 433 -48.97 -15.14 0.81
N ASN A 434 -48.93 -13.85 0.42
CA ASN A 434 -50.01 -13.19 -0.34
C ASN A 434 -49.55 -12.13 -1.36
N ASP A 435 -48.47 -12.39 -2.10
CA ASP A 435 -48.41 -11.97 -3.51
C ASP A 435 -48.07 -13.16 -4.42
N GLY A 436 -48.80 -13.28 -5.53
CA GLY A 436 -48.64 -14.31 -6.56
C GLY A 436 -47.45 -14.05 -7.49
N GLY A 437 -46.53 -13.17 -7.10
CA GLY A 437 -45.33 -12.83 -7.83
C GLY A 437 -44.41 -14.04 -8.04
N LEU A 438 -44.42 -14.58 -9.26
CA LEU A 438 -43.32 -15.41 -9.76
C LEU A 438 -42.01 -14.65 -9.52
N PRO A 439 -40.99 -15.24 -8.88
CA PRO A 439 -39.70 -14.58 -8.75
C PRO A 439 -39.15 -14.32 -10.16
N ASP A 440 -38.81 -13.07 -10.47
CA ASP A 440 -38.38 -12.72 -11.82
C ASP A 440 -37.10 -13.49 -12.18
N GLN A 441 -37.22 -14.36 -13.17
CA GLN A 441 -36.19 -15.31 -13.56
C GLN A 441 -35.01 -14.63 -14.30
N HIS A 442 -35.04 -13.30 -14.40
CA HIS A 442 -34.02 -12.45 -15.03
C HIS A 442 -33.24 -11.57 -14.03
N GLU A 443 -33.52 -11.61 -12.71
CA GLU A 443 -32.75 -10.80 -11.76
C GLU A 443 -31.31 -11.33 -11.62
N ILE A 444 -30.35 -10.55 -12.14
CA ILE A 444 -28.93 -10.91 -12.16
C ILE A 444 -28.41 -11.07 -10.72
N PRO A 445 -27.73 -12.18 -10.37
CA PRO A 445 -27.21 -12.42 -9.03
C PRO A 445 -26.32 -11.28 -8.50
N LEU A 446 -26.36 -11.04 -7.18
CA LEU A 446 -25.59 -9.95 -6.57
C LEU A 446 -24.09 -10.05 -6.88
N LEU A 447 -23.51 -11.26 -6.82
CA LEU A 447 -22.09 -11.47 -7.15
C LEU A 447 -21.74 -11.04 -8.59
N GLU A 448 -22.66 -11.20 -9.55
CA GLU A 448 -22.47 -10.75 -10.94
C GLU A 448 -22.66 -9.24 -11.07
N ARG A 449 -23.65 -8.65 -10.36
CA ARG A 449 -23.85 -7.19 -10.31
C ARG A 449 -22.72 -6.42 -9.63
N LEU A 450 -22.13 -6.98 -8.58
CA LEU A 450 -20.94 -6.45 -7.89
C LEU A 450 -19.70 -6.44 -8.80
N GLY A 451 -19.67 -7.35 -9.78
CA GLY A 451 -18.72 -7.36 -10.88
C GLY A 451 -17.25 -7.51 -10.47
N ASP A 452 -16.37 -7.00 -11.33
CA ASP A 452 -14.92 -7.17 -11.21
C ASP A 452 -14.28 -6.42 -10.04
N ASP A 453 -14.81 -5.26 -9.65
CA ASP A 453 -14.17 -4.38 -8.66
C ASP A 453 -14.54 -4.78 -7.21
N PHE A 454 -15.17 -5.95 -7.05
CA PHE A 454 -15.50 -6.58 -5.77
C PHE A 454 -14.51 -7.71 -5.41
N ALA A 455 -14.09 -7.73 -4.14
CA ALA A 455 -13.25 -8.78 -3.56
C ALA A 455 -11.93 -9.06 -4.31
N ARG A 456 -11.25 -8.01 -4.80
CA ARG A 456 -9.89 -8.09 -5.38
C ARG A 456 -8.79 -7.77 -4.35
N GLY A 457 -7.53 -7.97 -4.72
CA GLY A 457 -6.36 -7.85 -3.83
C GLY A 457 -5.81 -9.23 -3.41
N HIS A 458 -5.25 -9.32 -2.20
CA HIS A 458 -4.73 -10.58 -1.65
C HIS A 458 -5.72 -11.26 -0.71
N VAL A 459 -5.65 -12.59 -0.59
CA VAL A 459 -6.54 -13.40 0.28
C VAL A 459 -6.56 -12.97 1.75
N GLN A 460 -5.48 -12.39 2.28
CA GLN A 460 -5.43 -11.84 3.65
C GLN A 460 -5.85 -10.37 3.77
N ALA A 461 -5.98 -9.67 2.64
CA ALA A 461 -5.99 -8.21 2.54
C ALA A 461 -6.74 -7.68 1.29
N SER A 462 -8.02 -8.04 1.14
CA SER A 462 -8.88 -7.68 0.00
C SER A 462 -9.74 -6.43 0.27
N GLY A 463 -10.58 -6.03 -0.69
CA GLY A 463 -11.52 -4.90 -0.64
C GLY A 463 -12.36 -4.80 -1.92
N GLY A 464 -12.99 -3.65 -2.14
CA GLY A 464 -13.69 -3.38 -3.40
C GLY A 464 -14.32 -1.99 -3.49
N ILE A 465 -14.74 -1.61 -4.70
CA ILE A 465 -15.49 -0.39 -5.01
C ILE A 465 -16.78 -0.80 -5.71
N VAL A 466 -17.92 -0.61 -5.04
CA VAL A 466 -19.23 -1.13 -5.49
C VAL A 466 -20.33 -0.09 -5.30
N ASP A 467 -21.49 -0.24 -5.95
CA ASP A 467 -22.60 0.70 -5.75
C ASP A 467 -23.21 0.59 -4.35
N VAL A 468 -23.76 1.70 -3.84
CA VAL A 468 -24.34 1.76 -2.49
C VAL A 468 -25.43 0.70 -2.29
N ASP A 469 -26.35 0.57 -3.24
CA ASP A 469 -27.49 -0.35 -3.11
C ASP A 469 -27.04 -1.83 -3.11
N GLN A 470 -26.03 -2.16 -3.92
CA GLN A 470 -25.38 -3.48 -3.93
C GLN A 470 -24.65 -3.77 -2.61
N PHE A 471 -24.02 -2.75 -2.01
CA PHE A 471 -23.36 -2.89 -0.71
C PHE A 471 -24.38 -3.10 0.41
N GLU A 472 -25.49 -2.36 0.43
CA GLU A 472 -26.57 -2.59 1.41
C GLU A 472 -27.27 -3.95 1.22
N GLU A 473 -27.36 -4.46 -0.02
CA GLU A 473 -27.80 -5.83 -0.27
C GLU A 473 -26.84 -6.86 0.33
N LEU A 474 -25.53 -6.71 0.14
CA LEU A 474 -24.53 -7.57 0.79
C LEU A 474 -24.63 -7.48 2.32
N MET A 475 -24.86 -6.29 2.89
CA MET A 475 -25.07 -6.12 4.35
C MET A 475 -26.34 -6.80 4.86
N ARG A 476 -27.41 -6.85 4.05
CA ARG A 476 -28.65 -7.61 4.34
C ARG A 476 -28.41 -9.12 4.27
N LEU A 477 -27.76 -9.63 3.23
CA LEU A 477 -27.41 -11.06 3.11
C LEU A 477 -26.50 -11.54 4.25
N MET A 478 -25.55 -10.69 4.67
CA MET A 478 -24.69 -10.93 5.84
C MET A 478 -25.39 -10.70 7.20
N ARG A 479 -26.65 -10.22 7.19
CA ARG A 479 -27.49 -9.95 8.37
C ARG A 479 -26.79 -9.05 9.41
N VAL A 480 -26.18 -7.95 8.92
CA VAL A 480 -25.20 -7.15 9.69
C VAL A 480 -25.87 -6.22 10.72
N GLY A 481 -25.57 -6.50 12.00
CA GLY A 481 -26.11 -5.78 13.15
C GLY A 481 -27.33 -6.45 13.79
N GLU A 482 -27.83 -7.54 13.20
CA GLU A 482 -28.83 -8.37 13.85
C GLU A 482 -28.27 -9.07 15.10
N LYS A 483 -29.14 -9.29 16.08
CA LYS A 483 -28.78 -10.04 17.28
C LYS A 483 -29.00 -11.52 16.97
N LYS A 484 -27.99 -12.37 17.21
CA LYS A 484 -28.20 -13.83 17.22
C LYS A 484 -29.42 -14.17 18.06
N GLU A 485 -30.34 -14.92 17.46
CA GLU A 485 -31.51 -15.42 18.16
C GLU A 485 -31.09 -16.17 19.43
N LYS A 486 -31.72 -15.81 20.54
CA LYS A 486 -31.56 -16.57 21.77
C LYS A 486 -32.31 -17.89 21.57
N LYS A 487 -31.58 -19.00 21.43
CA LYS A 487 -32.17 -20.34 21.59
C LYS A 487 -33.02 -20.33 22.87
N GLN A 488 -34.32 -20.59 22.71
CA GLN A 488 -35.26 -20.57 23.84
C GLN A 488 -34.75 -21.57 24.90
N GLY A 489 -34.73 -21.15 26.17
CA GLY A 489 -34.12 -21.88 27.29
C GLY A 489 -32.67 -21.52 27.64
N ALA A 490 -31.90 -20.85 26.79
CA ALA A 490 -30.48 -20.57 27.02
C ALA A 490 -30.19 -19.18 27.66
N SER A 491 -30.96 -18.76 28.67
CA SER A 491 -30.59 -17.60 29.49
C SER A 491 -29.60 -18.03 30.59
N PRO A 492 -28.38 -17.46 30.68
CA PRO A 492 -27.58 -17.59 31.88
C PRO A 492 -28.33 -16.89 33.01
N GLN A 493 -28.86 -17.65 33.98
CA GLN A 493 -29.32 -17.04 35.22
C GLN A 493 -28.16 -16.21 35.79
N LYS A 494 -28.46 -14.98 36.20
CA LYS A 494 -27.48 -14.05 36.77
C LYS A 494 -27.17 -14.49 38.20
N GLY A 495 -26.50 -15.63 38.33
CA GLY A 495 -26.21 -16.30 39.58
C GLY A 495 -25.54 -15.33 40.54
N LYS A 496 -26.23 -15.01 41.64
CA LYS A 496 -25.63 -14.32 42.78
C LYS A 496 -24.56 -15.24 43.33
N LYS A 497 -23.30 -15.05 42.91
CA LYS A 497 -22.18 -15.55 43.71
C LYS A 497 -22.36 -14.97 45.12
N PRO A 498 -22.24 -15.77 46.19
CA PRO A 498 -22.24 -15.22 47.53
C PRO A 498 -21.14 -14.16 47.61
N ILE A 499 -21.45 -13.02 48.23
CA ILE A 499 -20.45 -11.99 48.48
C ILE A 499 -19.48 -12.58 49.50
N ASP A 500 -18.19 -12.59 49.16
CA ASP A 500 -17.14 -13.03 50.06
C ASP A 500 -17.15 -12.12 51.31
N ALA A 501 -17.32 -12.74 52.48
CA ALA A 501 -17.50 -12.04 53.74
C ALA A 501 -16.29 -11.17 54.14
N GLY A 502 -15.12 -11.40 53.51
CA GLY A 502 -13.91 -10.59 53.72
C GLY A 502 -13.83 -9.29 52.89
N GLN A 503 -14.72 -9.02 51.92
CA GLN A 503 -14.51 -7.91 50.98
C GLN A 503 -14.95 -6.54 51.53
N SER A 504 -14.09 -5.91 52.34
CA SER A 504 -14.34 -4.61 53.01
C SER A 504 -14.37 -3.39 52.07
N ASN A 505 -13.78 -3.46 50.87
CA ASN A 505 -13.63 -2.32 49.97
C ASN A 505 -14.85 -2.09 49.07
N LYS A 506 -15.82 -1.30 49.55
CA LYS A 506 -16.95 -0.79 48.75
C LYS A 506 -16.53 0.42 47.89
N LEU A 507 -16.99 0.47 46.64
CA LEU A 507 -16.65 1.51 45.64
C LEU A 507 -16.96 2.95 46.08
N THR A 508 -17.85 3.12 47.07
CA THR A 508 -18.25 4.41 47.66
C THR A 508 -17.13 5.12 48.42
N SER A 509 -15.99 4.48 48.71
CA SER A 509 -14.83 5.13 49.34
C SER A 509 -14.02 6.03 48.39
N TYR A 510 -14.17 5.87 47.07
CA TYR A 510 -13.39 6.61 46.07
C TYR A 510 -13.97 7.98 45.69
N PHE A 511 -15.21 8.28 46.09
CA PHE A 511 -15.82 9.60 45.88
C PHE A 511 -15.81 10.37 47.20
N GLY A 512 -14.77 11.19 47.38
CA GLY A 512 -14.63 12.05 48.56
C GLY A 512 -15.84 12.98 48.73
N LYS A 513 -16.30 13.15 49.97
CA LYS A 513 -17.36 14.11 50.30
C LYS A 513 -16.93 15.51 49.85
N LYS A 514 -17.75 16.17 49.02
CA LYS A 514 -17.76 17.64 49.00
C LYS A 514 -18.29 18.10 50.37
N SER A 515 -17.50 18.90 51.09
CA SER A 515 -18.04 19.74 52.16
C SER A 515 -18.93 20.82 51.56
N ALA A 516 -19.96 21.22 52.30
CA ALA A 516 -20.60 22.51 52.13
C ALA A 516 -19.71 23.62 52.73
#